data_AF-A0A8T4RVC8-F1
#
_entry.id   AF-A0A8T4RVC8-F1
#
_cell.length_a   1.000
_cell.length_b   1.000
_cell.length_c   1.000
_cell.angle_alpha   90.00
_cell.angle_beta   90.00
_cell.angle_gamma   90.00
#
_symmetry.space_group_name_H-M   'P 1'
#
loop_
_entity.id
_entity.type
_entity.pdbx_description
1 polymer ?
#
loop_
_entity_poly.entity_id
_entity_poly.type
_entity_poly.pdbx_seq_one_letter_code
_entity_poly.pdbx_strand_id
1 'polypeptide(L)' 'MKRAKISIIGSRNVGAQAAFIAAIKGLGDIVLIDVKDGIAKGKALDLLPATPLLNSSVHIVGSADYQHTYFPNLFTSS' A
#
# COMPACT_ATOMS: atom_id res chain seq x y z
N MET A 1 7.47 0.21 -18.55
CA MET A 1 8.42 0.08 -17.41
C MET A 1 7.71 -0.65 -16.28
N LYS A 2 8.39 -1.55 -15.56
CA LYS A 2 7.82 -2.30 -14.43
C LYS A 2 7.64 -1.35 -13.24
N ARG A 3 6.43 -1.19 -12.72
CA ARG A 3 6.18 -0.38 -11.53
C ARG A 3 6.92 -0.97 -10.32
N ALA A 4 7.55 -0.13 -9.50
CA ALA A 4 8.20 -0.61 -8.28
C ALA A 4 7.13 -1.09 -7.27
N LYS A 5 7.48 -2.07 -6.45
CA LYS A 5 6.60 -2.62 -5.41
C LYS A 5 7.23 -2.33 -4.06
N ILE A 6 6.48 -1.70 -3.17
CA ILE A 6 6.96 -1.21 -1.87
C ILE A 6 6.18 -1.91 -0.77
N SER A 7 6.85 -2.80 -0.04
CA SER A 7 6.29 -3.42 1.17
C SER A 7 6.70 -2.62 2.40
N ILE A 8 5.73 -2.24 3.21
CA ILE A 8 5.92 -1.48 4.45
C ILE A 8 5.43 -2.35 5.60
N ILE A 9 6.38 -2.76 6.46
CA ILE A 9 6.10 -3.59 7.64
C ILE A 9 5.84 -2.66 8.82
N GLY A 10 4.61 -2.68 9.32
CA GLY A 10 4.07 -1.80 10.35
C GLY A 10 3.22 -0.68 9.75
N SER A 11 1.92 -0.66 10.08
CA SER A 11 0.92 0.30 9.55
C SER A 11 0.50 1.36 10.57
N ARG A 12 1.30 1.53 11.64
CA ARG A 12 1.17 2.64 12.60
C ARG A 12 1.58 3.97 11.94
N ASN A 13 1.66 5.06 12.70
CA ASN A 13 1.86 6.41 12.17
C ASN A 13 3.05 6.55 11.18
N VAL A 14 4.21 5.96 11.51
CA VAL A 14 5.40 6.06 10.64
C VAL A 14 5.22 5.32 9.32
N GLY A 15 4.72 4.08 9.36
CA GLY A 15 4.49 3.31 8.15
C GLY A 15 3.36 3.86 7.29
N ALA A 16 2.31 4.39 7.92
CA ALA A 16 1.23 5.08 7.22
C ALA A 16 1.73 6.35 6.52
N GLN A 17 2.58 7.16 7.17
CA GLN A 17 3.19 8.33 6.51
C GLN A 17 4.17 7.93 5.40
N ALA A 18 4.97 6.88 5.59
CA ALA A 18 5.87 6.39 4.55
C ALA A 18 5.08 5.93 3.31
N ALA A 19 3.95 5.22 3.51
CA ALA A 19 3.04 4.84 2.43
C ALA A 19 2.46 6.08 1.74
N PHE A 20 2.02 7.08 2.51
CA PHE A 20 1.49 8.32 1.95
C PHE A 20 2.52 9.07 1.10
N ILE A 21 3.75 9.24 1.57
CA ILE A 21 4.82 9.92 0.81
C ILE A 21 5.17 9.12 -0.45
N ALA A 22 5.25 7.78 -0.36
CA ALA A 22 5.51 6.93 -1.51
C ALA A 22 4.38 7.02 -2.56
N ALA A 23 3.14 7.16 -2.09
CA ALA A 23 1.96 7.33 -2.94
C ALA A 23 1.95 8.69 -3.64
N ILE A 24 2.19 9.78 -2.90
CA ILE A 24 2.31 11.15 -3.45
C ILE A 24 3.41 11.22 -4.52
N LYS A 25 4.56 10.60 -4.25
CA LYS A 25 5.70 10.60 -5.17
C LYS A 25 5.53 9.63 -6.35
N GLY A 26 4.44 8.86 -6.41
CA GLY A 26 4.19 7.90 -7.48
C GLY A 26 5.25 6.81 -7.58
N LEU A 27 5.89 6.44 -6.46
CA LEU A 27 7.05 5.55 -6.47
C LEU A 27 6.68 4.12 -6.88
N GLY A 28 5.47 3.67 -6.57
CA GLY A 28 5.06 2.30 -6.83
C GLY A 28 3.80 1.85 -6.11
N ASP A 29 3.42 0.59 -6.30
CA ASP A 29 2.32 -0.04 -5.57
C ASP A 29 2.78 -0.39 -4.15
N ILE A 30 1.93 -0.13 -3.17
CA ILE A 30 2.27 -0.14 -1.74
C ILE A 30 1.45 -1.18 -1.00
N VAL A 31 2.10 -1.77 -0.01
CA VAL A 31 1.62 -2.97 0.67
C VAL A 31 1.91 -2.78 2.15
N LEU A 32 0.88 -2.48 2.91
CA LEU A 32 0.96 -2.29 4.35
C LEU A 32 0.76 -3.63 5.02
N ILE A 33 1.80 -4.12 5.68
CA ILE A 33 1.76 -5.34 6.49
C ILE A 33 1.66 -4.95 7.96
N ASP A 34 0.67 -5.47 8.68
CA ASP A 34 0.57 -5.27 10.13
C ASP A 34 -0.06 -6.47 10.82
N VAL A 35 0.41 -6.80 12.01
CA VAL A 35 -0.17 -7.88 12.85
C VAL A 35 -1.66 -7.64 13.13
N LYS A 36 -2.09 -6.38 13.15
CA LYS A 36 -3.50 -6.00 13.24
C LYS A 36 -4.04 -5.68 11.83
N ASP A 37 -4.55 -6.70 11.16
CA ASP A 37 -5.07 -6.63 9.78
C ASP A 37 -6.04 -5.46 9.56
N GLY A 38 -6.94 -5.19 10.51
CA GLY A 38 -7.90 -4.09 10.44
C GLY A 38 -7.26 -2.70 10.37
N ILE A 39 -6.09 -2.51 11.00
CA ILE A 39 -5.37 -1.23 10.95
C ILE A 39 -4.73 -1.04 9.58
N ALA A 40 -4.05 -2.07 9.07
CA ALA A 40 -3.42 -2.02 7.76
C ALA A 40 -4.44 -1.77 6.65
N LYS A 41 -5.57 -2.49 6.68
CA LYS A 41 -6.66 -2.33 5.71
C LYS A 41 -7.34 -0.97 5.84
N GLY A 42 -7.63 -0.53 7.06
CA GLY A 42 -8.23 0.79 7.29
C GLY A 42 -7.34 1.91 6.78
N LYS A 43 -6.03 1.86 7.05
CA LYS A 43 -5.07 2.86 6.56
C LYS A 43 -4.88 2.81 5.05
N ALA A 44 -4.84 1.62 4.45
CA ALA A 44 -4.80 1.48 3.00
C ALA A 44 -6.05 2.10 2.35
N LEU A 45 -7.23 1.85 2.92
CA LEU A 45 -8.51 2.41 2.46
C LEU A 45 -8.56 3.94 2.63
N ASP A 46 -8.00 4.49 3.71
CA ASP A 46 -7.92 5.95 3.90
C ASP A 46 -7.02 6.62 2.85
N LEU A 47 -5.94 5.94 2.43
CA LEU A 47 -4.92 6.50 1.54
C LEU A 47 -5.28 6.38 0.04
N LEU A 48 -6.04 5.36 -0.34
CA LEU A 48 -6.44 5.08 -1.72
C LEU A 48 -7.22 6.24 -2.39
N PRO A 49 -8.22 6.87 -1.75
CA PRO A 49 -8.96 7.99 -2.32
C PRO A 49 -8.13 9.26 -2.51
N ALA A 50 -6.97 9.38 -1.85
CA ALA A 50 -6.09 10.52 -2.03
C ALA A 50 -5.27 10.43 -3.34
N THR A 51 -5.13 9.24 -3.93
CA THR A 51 -4.25 8.99 -5.08
C THR A 51 -4.70 9.67 -6.39
N PRO A 52 -6.00 9.76 -6.74
CA PRO A 52 -6.46 10.45 -7.95
C PRO A 52 -6.24 11.97 -7.88
N LEU A 53 -6.38 12.55 -6.68
CA LEU A 53 -6.09 13.98 -6.45
C LEU A 53 -4.62 14.32 -6.66
N LEU A 54 -3.74 13.32 -6.55
CA LEU A 54 -2.29 13.46 -6.64
C LEU A 54 -1.74 13.10 -8.02
N ASN A 55 -2.60 12.86 -9.03
CA ASN A 55 -2.23 12.36 -10.36
C ASN A 55 -1.35 11.10 -10.31
N SER A 56 -1.47 10.32 -9.23
CA SER A 56 -0.63 9.15 -8.96
C SER A 56 -1.50 7.91 -9.04
N SER A 57 -1.21 7.03 -9.99
CA SER A 57 -2.02 5.83 -10.24
C SER A 57 -1.65 4.67 -9.27
N VAL A 58 -1.19 4.93 -8.05
CA VAL A 58 -0.66 3.88 -7.15
C VAL A 58 -1.78 3.04 -6.52
N HIS A 59 -1.54 1.74 -6.39
CA HIS A 59 -2.41 0.86 -5.59
C HIS A 59 -1.86 0.69 -4.18
N ILE A 60 -2.73 0.70 -3.18
CA ILE A 60 -2.35 0.51 -1.77
C ILE A 60 -3.20 -0.62 -1.19
N VAL A 61 -2.57 -1.65 -0.64
CA VAL A 61 -3.26 -2.79 -0.01
C VAL A 61 -2.79 -2.98 1.41
N GLY A 62 -3.71 -3.29 2.32
CA GLY A 62 -3.40 -3.69 3.69
C GLY A 62 -3.60 -5.19 3.90
N SER A 63 -2.66 -5.84 4.61
CA SER A 63 -2.78 -7.24 5.02
C SER A 63 -2.04 -7.51 6.32
N ALA A 64 -2.38 -8.59 7.01
CA ALA A 64 -1.54 -9.18 8.06
C ALA A 64 -0.62 -10.30 7.58
N ASP A 65 -0.80 -10.77 6.34
CA ASP A 65 -0.05 -11.89 5.81
C ASP A 65 1.20 -11.43 5.04
N TYR A 66 2.36 -11.88 5.48
CA TYR A 66 3.64 -11.61 4.81
C TYR A 66 3.72 -12.26 3.42
N GLN A 67 2.92 -13.27 3.11
CA GLN A 67 2.79 -13.81 1.75
C GLN A 67 2.40 -12.71 0.76
N HIS A 68 1.62 -11.72 1.21
CA HIS A 68 1.27 -10.57 0.39
C HIS A 68 2.45 -9.66 0.09
N THR A 69 3.63 -9.79 0.72
CA THR A 69 4.83 -9.07 0.26
C THR A 69 5.41 -9.66 -1.04
N TYR A 70 5.13 -10.94 -1.30
CA TYR A 70 5.50 -11.63 -2.52
C TYR A 70 4.33 -11.50 -3.50
N PHE A 71 4.46 -10.63 -4.51
CA PHE A 71 3.37 -10.34 -5.46
C PHE A 71 3.51 -11.10 -6.77
N PRO A 72 2.98 -12.33 -6.90
CA PRO A 72 2.60 -12.81 -8.22
C PRO A 72 1.30 -12.14 -8.67
N ASN A 73 0.21 -12.10 -7.87
CA ASN A 73 -1.13 -11.85 -8.44
C ASN A 73 -2.11 -10.98 -7.61
N LEU A 74 -1.67 -10.20 -6.60
CA LEU A 74 -2.63 -9.51 -5.71
C LEU A 74 -3.52 -8.45 -6.39
N PHE A 75 -3.13 -7.98 -7.58
CA PHE A 75 -3.85 -6.95 -8.34
C PHE A 75 -4.51 -7.49 -9.63
N THR A 76 -4.52 -8.81 -9.86
CA THR A 76 -4.95 -9.41 -11.15
C THR A 76 -6.13 -10.38 -11.06
N SER A 77 -6.89 -10.39 -9.97
CA SER A 77 -8.11 -11.20 -9.86
C SER A 77 -9.34 -10.33 -9.66
N SER A 78 -9.80 -9.68 -10.74
CA SER A 78 -11.18 -9.27 -11.06
C SER A 78 -11.13 -8.45 -12.35
#